data_AF-A0A0M9DZ61-F1
#
_entry.id   AF-A0A0M9DZ61-F1
#
_cell.length_a   1.000
_cell.length_b   1.000
_cell.length_c   1.000
_cell.angle_alpha   90.00
_cell.angle_beta   90.00
_cell.angle_gamma   90.00
#
_symmetry.space_group_name_H-M   'P 1'
#
loop_
_entity.id
_entity.type
_entity.pdbx_description
1 polymer ?
#
loop_
_entity_poly.entity_id
_entity_poly.type
_entity_poly.pdbx_seq_one_letter_code
_entity_poly.pdbx_strand_id
1 'polypeptide(L)'
;MKVMLEKIKKRPCRICREWFTPNNKLKERQKTCGKPECKKEWHKRVCAKFNKKNNHYFRSNYMQTKIDAAIESEKMGQNDCQNYNLPVETIINVFSPQQVVIIINIIRYHTTVFNR
;
A
#
# COMPACT_ATOMS: atom_id res chain seq x y z
N MET A 1 -37.32 17.39 -11.01
CA MET A 1 -36.31 17.04 -12.03
C MET A 1 -36.53 15.59 -12.46
N LYS A 2 -36.98 15.35 -13.69
CA LYS A 2 -37.25 13.99 -14.21
C LYS A 2 -35.92 13.37 -14.60
N VAL A 3 -35.34 12.52 -13.75
CA VAL A 3 -34.13 11.77 -14.11
C VAL A 3 -34.54 10.82 -15.24
N MET A 4 -34.15 11.14 -16.47
CA MET A 4 -34.34 10.22 -17.60
C MET A 4 -33.56 8.94 -17.28
N LEU A 5 -34.28 7.87 -16.97
CA LEU A 5 -33.75 6.53 -16.75
C LEU A 5 -33.18 6.02 -18.07
N GLU A 6 -31.93 6.38 -18.31
CA GLU A 6 -31.15 5.87 -19.43
C GLU A 6 -31.14 4.33 -19.35
N LYS A 7 -31.72 3.67 -20.36
CA LYS A 7 -31.83 2.21 -20.39
C LYS A 7 -30.43 1.60 -20.43
N ILE A 8 -30.08 0.87 -19.38
CA ILE A 8 -28.77 0.19 -19.30
C ILE A 8 -28.75 -1.00 -20.25
N LYS A 9 -27.82 -0.96 -21.20
CA LYS A 9 -27.57 -2.06 -22.13
C LYS A 9 -26.90 -3.23 -21.40
N LYS A 10 -27.32 -4.46 -21.76
CA LYS A 10 -26.65 -5.68 -21.31
C LYS A 10 -25.23 -5.73 -21.86
N ARG A 11 -24.34 -6.40 -21.12
CA ARG A 11 -22.94 -6.63 -21.54
C ARG A 11 -22.37 -7.91 -20.92
N PRO A 12 -21.33 -8.52 -21.50
CA PRO A 12 -20.70 -9.71 -20.93
C PRO A 12 -19.88 -9.38 -19.67
N CYS A 13 -19.87 -10.31 -18.71
CA CYS A 13 -19.00 -10.28 -17.54
C CYS A 13 -17.52 -10.38 -17.95
N ARG A 14 -16.63 -9.58 -17.36
CA ARG A 14 -15.19 -9.65 -17.66
C ARG A 14 -14.50 -10.93 -17.16
N ILE A 15 -15.18 -11.74 -16.35
CA ILE A 15 -14.64 -13.00 -15.82
C ILE A 15 -15.31 -14.19 -16.50
N CYS A 16 -16.60 -14.43 -16.25
CA CYS A 16 -17.32 -15.59 -16.80
C CYS A 16 -17.93 -15.38 -18.20
N ARG A 17 -17.87 -14.16 -18.76
CA ARG A 17 -18.44 -13.78 -20.07
C ARG A 17 -19.96 -13.91 -20.23
N GLU A 18 -20.68 -14.37 -19.21
CA GLU A 18 -22.14 -14.34 -19.20
C GLU A 18 -22.68 -12.91 -19.36
N TRP A 19 -23.74 -12.76 -20.15
CA TRP A 19 -24.43 -11.49 -20.34
C TRP A 19 -25.20 -11.11 -19.08
N PHE A 20 -25.00 -9.89 -18.59
CA PHE A 20 -25.73 -9.35 -17.45
C PHE A 20 -26.17 -7.90 -17.68
N THR A 21 -27.17 -7.45 -16.94
CA THR A 21 -27.57 -6.05 -16.88
C THR A 21 -26.90 -5.39 -15.67
N PRO A 22 -26.01 -4.39 -15.87
CA PRO A 22 -25.40 -3.65 -14.77
C PRO A 22 -26.44 -2.91 -13.90
N ASN A 23 -26.13 -2.75 -12.61
CA ASN A 23 -26.96 -1.97 -11.69
C ASN A 23 -26.97 -0.49 -12.11
N ASN A 24 -28.15 0.14 -12.07
CA ASN A 24 -28.36 1.55 -12.42
C ASN A 24 -27.46 2.55 -11.68
N LYS A 25 -27.11 2.26 -10.42
CA LYS A 25 -26.21 3.12 -9.63
C LYS A 25 -24.75 2.98 -10.05
N LEU A 26 -24.35 1.79 -10.48
CA LEU A 26 -22.97 1.49 -10.82
C LEU A 26 -22.67 1.72 -12.31
N LYS A 27 -23.67 1.58 -13.19
CA LYS A 27 -23.56 1.71 -14.65
C LYS A 27 -22.27 1.04 -15.16
N GLU A 28 -21.36 1.84 -15.70
CA GLU A 28 -20.10 1.40 -16.28
C GLU A 28 -19.09 0.88 -15.25
N ARG A 29 -19.20 1.27 -13.98
CA ARG A 29 -18.31 0.85 -12.89
C ARG A 29 -18.46 -0.63 -12.57
N GLN A 30 -19.64 -1.23 -12.74
CA GLN A 30 -19.84 -2.66 -12.49
C GLN A 30 -19.24 -3.51 -13.61
N LYS A 31 -17.98 -3.93 -13.46
CA LYS A 31 -17.26 -4.69 -14.49
C LYS A 31 -17.60 -6.19 -14.58
N THR A 32 -18.30 -6.73 -13.59
CA THR A 32 -18.64 -8.16 -13.49
C THR A 32 -20.13 -8.40 -13.24
N CYS A 33 -20.60 -9.62 -13.49
CA CYS A 33 -22.02 -10.00 -13.35
C CYS A 33 -22.57 -9.92 -11.93
N GLY A 34 -21.72 -9.75 -10.92
CA GLY A 34 -22.12 -9.63 -9.52
C GLY A 34 -21.89 -10.90 -8.70
N LYS A 35 -21.68 -12.06 -9.34
CA LYS A 35 -21.30 -13.32 -8.68
C LYS A 35 -20.05 -13.11 -7.80
N PRO A 36 -20.02 -13.63 -6.55
CA PRO A 36 -18.89 -13.44 -5.63
C PRO A 36 -17.54 -13.85 -6.23
N GLU A 37 -17.50 -14.99 -6.92
CA GLU A 37 -16.32 -15.49 -7.62
C GLU A 37 -15.77 -14.50 -8.64
N CYS A 38 -16.66 -13.96 -9.49
CA CYS A 38 -16.28 -12.97 -10.50
C CYS A 38 -15.81 -11.66 -9.86
N LYS A 39 -16.42 -11.22 -8.75
CA LYS A 39 -15.97 -10.03 -8.01
C LYS A 39 -14.57 -10.25 -7.42
N LYS A 40 -14.33 -11.39 -6.76
CA LYS A 40 -13.05 -11.74 -6.14
C LYS A 40 -11.93 -11.81 -7.18
N GLU A 41 -12.18 -12.49 -8.30
CA GLU A 41 -11.20 -12.62 -9.39
C GLU A 41 -10.92 -11.28 -10.07
N TRP A 42 -11.94 -10.45 -10.30
CA TRP A 42 -11.74 -9.10 -10.82
C TRP A 42 -10.93 -8.21 -9.87
N HIS A 43 -11.23 -8.26 -8.57
CA HIS A 43 -10.46 -7.55 -7.55
C HIS A 43 -9.00 -7.99 -7.54
N LYS A 44 -8.74 -9.30 -7.54
CA LYS A 44 -7.38 -9.87 -7.63
C LYS A 44 -6.61 -9.32 -8.83
N ARG A 45 -7.20 -9.34 -10.03
CA ARG A 45 -6.58 -8.83 -11.27
C ARG A 45 -6.30 -7.33 -11.21
N VAL A 46 -7.25 -6.54 -10.72
CA VAL A 46 -7.11 -5.08 -10.60
C VAL A 46 -6.04 -4.74 -9.56
N CYS A 47 -6.04 -5.38 -8.40
CA CYS A 47 -5.01 -5.20 -7.38
C CYS A 47 -3.62 -5.58 -7.90
N ALA A 48 -3.47 -6.72 -8.58
CA ALA A 48 -2.18 -7.10 -9.16
C ALA A 48 -1.67 -6.05 -10.17
N LYS A 49 -2.55 -5.54 -11.04
CA LYS A 49 -2.21 -4.47 -11.99
C LYS A 49 -1.83 -3.17 -11.28
N PHE A 50 -2.59 -2.79 -10.25
CA PHE A 50 -2.31 -1.61 -9.44
C PHE A 50 -0.96 -1.75 -8.72
N ASN A 51 -0.68 -2.89 -8.09
CA ASN A 51 0.56 -3.16 -7.37
C ASN A 51 1.78 -3.13 -8.31
N LYS A 52 1.65 -3.71 -9.50
CA LYS A 52 2.71 -3.66 -10.52
C LYS A 52 3.00 -2.22 -10.97
N LYS A 53 1.96 -1.40 -11.17
CA LYS A 53 2.11 -0.01 -11.61
C LYS A 53 2.64 0.90 -10.49
N ASN A 54 2.29 0.63 -9.25
CA ASN A 54 2.58 1.51 -8.10
C ASN A 54 3.60 0.88 -7.13
N ASN A 55 4.60 0.16 -7.63
CA ASN A 55 5.61 -0.48 -6.77
C ASN A 55 6.29 0.54 -5.83
N HIS A 56 6.62 1.72 -6.35
CA HIS A 56 7.22 2.81 -5.57
C HIS A 56 6.32 3.29 -4.42
N TYR A 57 5.01 3.35 -4.62
CA TYR A 57 4.05 3.75 -3.59
C TYR A 57 4.14 2.83 -2.35
N PHE A 58 4.23 1.52 -2.58
CA PHE A 58 4.37 0.55 -1.48
C PHE A 58 5.72 0.66 -0.78
N ARG A 59 6.81 0.93 -1.51
CA ARG A 59 8.13 1.16 -0.93
C ARG A 59 8.15 2.40 -0.05
N SER A 60 7.63 3.51 -0.55
CA SER A 60 7.53 4.78 0.19
C SER A 60 6.67 4.62 1.44
N ASN A 61 5.48 4.02 1.32
CA ASN A 61 4.61 3.81 2.47
C ASN A 61 5.23 2.87 3.50
N TYR A 62 5.84 1.77 3.08
CA TYR A 62 6.54 0.85 3.99
C TYR A 62 7.66 1.57 4.76
N MET A 63 8.46 2.36 4.06
CA MET A 63 9.53 3.14 4.67
C MET A 63 8.98 4.17 5.66
N GLN A 64 7.93 4.90 5.28
CA GLN A 64 7.29 5.87 6.16
C GLN A 64 6.76 5.20 7.43
N THR A 65 6.09 4.05 7.32
CA THR A 65 5.64 3.30 8.50
C THR A 65 6.78 2.88 9.42
N LYS A 66 7.96 2.55 8.87
CA LYS A 66 9.15 2.23 9.68
C LYS A 66 9.75 3.45 10.35
N ILE A 67 9.76 4.58 9.66
CA ILE A 67 10.16 5.87 10.21
C ILE A 67 9.24 6.27 11.35
N ASP A 68 7.93 6.22 11.13
CA ASP A 68 6.91 6.59 12.12
C ASP A 68 7.02 5.71 13.38
N ALA A 69 7.16 4.39 13.20
CA ALA A 69 7.35 3.47 14.32
C ALA A 69 8.65 3.74 15.11
N ALA A 70 9.73 4.15 14.43
CA ALA A 70 10.98 4.50 15.10
C ALA A 70 10.83 5.80 15.90
N ILE A 71 10.17 6.82 15.34
CA ILE A 71 9.86 8.07 16.05
C ILE A 71 8.95 7.81 17.26
N GLU A 72 7.95 6.93 17.13
CA GLU A 72 7.07 6.54 18.24
C GLU A 72 7.85 5.83 19.35
N SER A 73 8.80 4.96 18.99
CA SER A 73 9.66 4.29 19.97
C SER A 73 10.57 5.25 20.73
N GLU A 74 11.05 6.32 20.09
CA GLU A 74 11.82 7.38 20.77
C GLU A 74 10.97 8.19 21.73
N LYS A 75 9.74 8.53 21.34
CA LYS A 75 8.80 9.26 22.21
C LYS A 75 8.42 8.47 23.47
N MET A 76 8.39 7.14 23.38
CA MET A 76 8.13 6.26 24.53
C MET A 76 9.37 6.01 25.40
N GLY A 77 10.58 6.10 24.83
CA GLY A 77 11.87 5.90 25.53
C GLY A 77 12.42 7.14 26.26
N GLN A 78 11.82 8.32 26.08
CA GLN A 78 12.27 9.57 26.72
C GLN A 78 11.89 9.72 28.20
N ASN A 79 11.19 8.75 28.80
CA ASN A 79 10.85 8.81 30.23
C ASN A 79 11.88 8.19 31.17
N ASP A 80 12.85 7.40 30.68
CA ASP A 80 13.82 6.71 31.53
C ASP A 80 15.21 6.62 30.89
N CYS A 81 16.06 7.65 31.03
CA CYS A 81 17.51 7.45 31.24
C CYS A 81 18.25 8.79 31.47
N GLN A 82 18.42 9.15 32.75
CA GLN A 82 19.69 9.73 33.16
C GLN A 82 20.63 8.58 33.49
N ASN A 83 21.89 8.70 33.06
CA ASN A 83 23.09 8.06 33.62
C ASN A 83 23.59 6.77 32.95
N TYR A 84 24.36 6.89 31.84
CA TYR A 84 25.56 6.07 31.56
C TYR A 84 26.58 6.86 30.69
N ASN A 85 27.82 6.93 31.17
CA ASN A 85 28.95 7.64 30.55
C ASN A 85 29.71 6.76 29.51
N LEU A 86 29.30 6.80 28.23
CA LEU A 86 30.08 6.85 26.96
C LEU A 86 29.09 6.57 25.80
N PRO A 87 29.07 7.36 24.71
CA PRO A 87 27.80 7.82 24.17
C PRO A 87 27.32 6.99 22.98
N VAL A 88 26.49 5.99 23.26
CA VAL A 88 25.49 5.48 22.28
C VAL A 88 24.59 6.64 21.81
N GLU A 89 24.42 7.64 22.68
CA GLU A 89 23.91 8.97 22.38
C GLU A 89 24.61 9.62 21.17
N THR A 90 25.91 9.51 20.95
CA THR A 90 26.53 10.21 19.80
C THR A 90 26.16 9.60 18.44
N ILE A 91 25.89 8.30 18.35
CA ILE A 91 25.49 7.67 17.08
C ILE A 91 24.02 7.94 16.78
N ILE A 92 23.17 7.96 17.82
CA ILE A 92 21.72 8.21 17.73
C ILE A 92 21.41 9.73 17.70
N ASN A 93 22.25 10.59 18.29
CA ASN A 93 22.10 12.06 18.25
C ASN A 93 22.63 12.67 16.96
N VAL A 94 23.61 12.03 16.30
CA VAL A 94 24.13 12.50 15.00
C VAL A 94 23.25 12.02 13.85
N PHE A 95 22.64 10.85 13.98
CA PHE A 95 21.71 10.33 12.99
C PHE A 95 20.32 10.15 13.59
N SER A 96 19.36 10.94 13.13
CA SER A 96 17.95 10.76 13.49
C SER A 96 17.54 9.30 13.25
N PRO A 97 16.58 8.73 13.99
CA PRO A 97 16.14 7.35 13.77
C PRO A 97 15.67 7.12 12.33
N GLN A 98 15.17 8.19 11.69
CA GLN A 98 14.84 8.20 10.28
C GLN A 98 16.07 7.91 9.41
N GLN A 99 17.20 8.57 9.69
CA GLN A 99 18.47 8.38 8.98
C GLN A 99 19.01 6.96 9.17
N VAL A 100 18.94 6.40 10.38
CA VAL A 100 19.38 5.02 10.65
C VAL A 100 18.52 3.99 9.88
N VAL A 101 17.20 4.16 9.87
CA VAL A 101 16.28 3.28 9.11
C VAL A 101 16.51 3.37 7.61
N ILE A 102 16.77 4.57 7.08
CA ILE A 102 17.10 4.80 5.67
C ILE A 102 18.40 4.08 5.31
N ILE A 103 19.47 4.28 6.09
CA ILE A 103 20.80 3.69 5.84
C ILE A 103 20.73 2.15 5.85
N ILE A 104 20.10 1.54 6.87
CA ILE A 104 19.98 0.08 6.97
C ILE A 104 19.25 -0.52 5.76
N ASN A 105 18.18 0.12 5.30
CA ASN A 105 17.42 -0.37 4.15
C ASN A 105 18.16 -0.16 2.82
N ILE A 106 18.94 0.91 2.67
CA ILE A 106 19.83 1.11 1.52
C ILE A 106 20.89 0.00 1.48
N ILE A 107 21.53 -0.31 2.60
CA ILE A 107 22.53 -1.38 2.70
C ILE A 107 21.90 -2.74 2.38
N ARG A 108 20.70 -3.04 2.93
CA ARG A 108 19.96 -4.27 2.60
C ARG A 108 19.57 -4.36 1.12
N TYR A 109 19.17 -3.25 0.51
CA TYR A 109 18.85 -3.22 -0.92
C TYR A 109 20.08 -3.51 -1.78
N HIS A 110 21.23 -2.87 -1.49
CA HIS A 110 22.47 -3.11 -2.23
C HIS A 110 23.00 -4.54 -2.04
N THR A 111 22.98 -5.08 -0.82
CA THR A 111 23.46 -6.45 -0.55
C THR A 111 22.59 -7.55 -1.15
N THR A 112 21.30 -7.30 -1.37
CA THR A 112 20.36 -8.29 -1.95
C THR A 112 20.23 -8.20 -3.47
N VAL A 113 20.53 -7.04 -4.07
CA VAL A 113 20.40 -6.81 -5.53
C VAL A 113 21.75 -6.93 -6.26
N PHE A 114 22.89 -6.62 -5.60
CA PHE A 114 24.21 -6.60 -6.25
C PHE A 114 25.04 -7.89 -6.06
N ASN A 115 24.63 -8.81 -5.16
CA ASN A 115 25.24 -10.14 -4.99
C ASN A 115 24.39 -11.26 -5.63
N ARG A 116 23.76 -10.98 -6.77
CA ARG A 116 22.99 -11.94 -7.55
C ARG A 116 23.43 -11.96 -9.01
#